data_AF-A0A4Q5RNZ1-F1
#
_entry.id   AF-A0A4Q5RNZ1-F1
#
_cell.length_a   1.000
_cell.length_b   1.000
_cell.length_c   1.000
_cell.angle_alpha   90.00
_cell.angle_beta   90.00
_cell.angle_gamma   90.00
#
_symmetry.space_group_name_H-M   'P 1'
#
loop_
_entity.id
_entity.type
_entity.pdbx_description
1 polymer ?
#
loop_
_entity_poly.entity_id
_entity_poly.type
_entity_poly.pdbx_seq_one_letter_code
_entity_poly.pdbx_strand_id
1 'polypeptide(L)'
;DPRLPLLISASKDGVYRGVVGSNGDPNTNDVNTIIPFLYGQNIISYPAAGSVQHYIYSDNSRGVFMTYAEVQFFKAEALYKKGDIEGAFSAYKNGVSASLDFVSNPPIGTQLTGTQNYISATAKAAYMAGPCVRQTSATLQLSDILQQKFISLFVWGNLEAWADERRYNYAPSIFQGFQTPDALYPDNAGKQVYVLRPRYNSEYIWNVPALKAIGALQSDYHTTKPWFILP
;
A
#
# COMPACT_ATOMS: atom_id res chain seq x y z
N ASP A 1 -11.53 -8.54 -6.65
CA ASP A 1 -10.77 -8.92 -5.43
C ASP A 1 -11.73 -8.87 -4.24
N PRO A 2 -11.89 -9.93 -3.43
CA PRO A 2 -12.84 -9.95 -2.32
C PRO A 2 -12.44 -9.03 -1.15
N ARG A 3 -11.22 -8.46 -1.14
CA ARG A 3 -10.79 -7.44 -0.17
C ARG A 3 -11.42 -6.09 -0.45
N LEU A 4 -11.75 -5.79 -1.70
CA LEU A 4 -12.21 -4.47 -2.15
C LEU A 4 -13.35 -3.87 -1.30
N PRO A 5 -14.47 -4.57 -1.03
CA PRO A 5 -15.56 -4.04 -0.20
C PRO A 5 -15.18 -3.81 1.27
N LEU A 6 -14.08 -4.41 1.74
CA LEU A 6 -13.62 -4.23 3.12
C LEU A 6 -12.64 -3.07 3.22
N LEU A 7 -11.77 -2.93 2.22
CA LEU A 7 -10.73 -1.90 2.16
C LEU A 7 -11.27 -0.51 1.82
N ILE A 8 -12.25 -0.43 0.91
CA ILE A 8 -12.78 0.84 0.41
C ILE A 8 -14.30 0.74 0.16
N SER A 9 -14.89 1.90 -0.04
CA SER A 9 -16.30 2.10 -0.32
C SER A 9 -16.56 2.28 -1.81
N ALA A 10 -17.64 1.68 -2.31
CA ALA A 10 -18.17 2.03 -3.62
C ALA A 10 -18.93 3.35 -3.51
N SER A 11 -18.96 4.13 -4.59
CA SER A 11 -19.90 5.26 -4.71
C SER A 11 -21.35 4.74 -4.66
N LYS A 12 -22.32 5.65 -4.53
CA LYS A 12 -23.73 5.30 -4.36
C LYS A 12 -24.31 4.48 -5.52
N ASP A 13 -23.74 4.60 -6.72
CA ASP A 13 -24.09 3.78 -7.89
C ASP A 13 -23.50 2.36 -7.87
N GLY A 14 -22.75 1.99 -6.81
CA GLY A 14 -22.15 0.67 -6.64
C GLY A 14 -20.79 0.51 -7.33
N VAL A 15 -20.25 1.57 -7.95
CA VAL A 15 -18.96 1.52 -8.65
C VAL A 15 -17.83 1.97 -7.74
N TYR A 16 -16.74 1.19 -7.70
CA TYR A 16 -15.50 1.58 -7.04
C TYR A 16 -14.70 2.52 -7.93
N ARG A 17 -14.32 3.66 -7.36
CA ARG A 17 -13.54 4.71 -8.04
C ARG A 17 -12.32 5.07 -7.21
N GLY A 18 -11.28 5.51 -7.90
CA GLY A 18 -10.06 6.07 -7.30
C GLY A 18 -9.80 7.47 -7.81
N VAL A 19 -8.84 8.14 -7.19
CA VAL A 19 -8.36 9.46 -7.62
C VAL A 19 -6.98 9.32 -8.25
N VAL A 20 -6.72 10.13 -9.29
CA VAL A 20 -5.34 10.35 -9.73
C VAL A 20 -4.66 11.24 -8.70
N GLY A 21 -3.46 10.86 -8.26
CA GLY A 21 -2.65 11.68 -7.35
C GLY A 21 -2.58 13.13 -7.86
N SER A 22 -2.59 14.11 -6.94
CA SER A 22 -2.69 15.55 -7.17
C SER A 22 -4.00 16.13 -7.75
N ASN A 23 -4.90 15.34 -8.33
CA ASN A 23 -6.05 15.88 -9.09
C ASN A 23 -7.37 15.92 -8.31
N GLY A 24 -7.41 15.37 -7.08
CA GLY A 24 -8.63 15.28 -6.29
C GLY A 24 -9.69 14.33 -6.89
N ASP A 25 -10.87 14.26 -6.27
CA ASP A 25 -12.01 13.52 -6.86
C ASP A 25 -12.63 14.34 -8.01
N PRO A 26 -12.63 13.84 -9.25
CA PRO A 26 -13.26 14.56 -10.36
C PRO A 26 -14.79 14.59 -10.27
N ASN A 27 -15.40 13.81 -9.36
CA ASN A 27 -16.85 13.63 -9.24
C ASN A 27 -17.47 14.42 -8.08
N THR A 28 -16.76 15.39 -7.48
CA THR A 28 -17.20 16.11 -6.26
C THR A 28 -18.59 16.77 -6.34
N ASN A 29 -19.08 17.04 -7.55
CA ASN A 29 -20.38 17.70 -7.76
C ASN A 29 -21.55 16.72 -7.97
N ASP A 30 -21.30 15.40 -8.10
CA ASP A 30 -22.36 14.41 -8.29
C ASP A 30 -22.40 13.43 -7.12
N VAL A 31 -23.47 13.53 -6.32
CA VAL A 31 -23.74 12.69 -5.14
C VAL A 31 -23.85 11.20 -5.44
N ASN A 32 -24.05 10.79 -6.70
CA ASN A 32 -24.12 9.38 -7.07
C ASN A 32 -22.74 8.78 -7.37
N THR A 33 -21.79 9.60 -7.83
CA THR A 33 -20.47 9.17 -8.31
C THR A 33 -19.31 9.69 -7.48
N ILE A 34 -19.53 10.64 -6.58
CA ILE A 34 -18.55 11.10 -5.60
C ILE A 34 -17.98 9.93 -4.81
N ILE A 35 -16.68 10.00 -4.52
CA ILE A 35 -15.94 8.94 -3.83
C ILE A 35 -16.14 9.10 -2.31
N PRO A 36 -16.67 8.07 -1.61
CA PRO A 36 -16.82 8.13 -0.16
C PRO A 36 -15.48 8.16 0.57
N PHE A 37 -15.50 8.55 1.84
CA PHE A 37 -14.31 8.51 2.68
C PHE A 37 -13.77 7.08 2.86
N LEU A 38 -12.44 6.94 2.99
CA LEU A 38 -11.79 5.63 3.21
C LEU A 38 -12.24 4.93 4.50
N TYR A 39 -12.63 5.70 5.51
CA TYR A 39 -13.02 5.20 6.83
C TYR A 39 -14.53 4.95 6.98
N GLY A 40 -15.37 5.22 5.97
CA GLY A 40 -16.81 4.99 6.04
C GLY A 40 -17.59 5.45 4.81
N GLN A 41 -18.82 4.95 4.64
CA GLN A 41 -19.68 5.16 3.45
C GLN A 41 -20.23 6.61 3.27
N ASN A 42 -19.75 7.58 4.03
CA ASN A 42 -20.24 8.97 3.97
C ASN A 42 -19.37 9.83 3.04
N ILE A 43 -19.92 10.95 2.57
CA ILE A 43 -19.31 11.89 1.63
C ILE A 43 -19.28 13.35 2.15
N ILE A 44 -19.95 13.62 3.28
CA ILE A 44 -20.15 14.97 3.84
C ILE A 44 -19.56 15.08 5.25
N SER A 45 -19.80 14.09 6.10
CA SER A 45 -19.45 14.14 7.52
C SER A 45 -18.62 12.94 7.94
N TYR A 46 -17.70 13.17 8.89
CA TYR A 46 -17.02 12.10 9.59
C TYR A 46 -18.04 11.20 10.30
N PRO A 47 -17.84 9.87 10.30
CA PRO A 47 -18.72 8.95 11.02
C PRO A 47 -18.72 9.29 12.51
N ALA A 48 -19.90 9.24 13.14
CA ALA A 48 -20.01 9.32 14.59
C ALA A 48 -19.37 8.08 15.23
N ALA A 49 -18.89 8.21 16.47
CA ALA A 49 -18.35 7.08 17.24
C ALA A 49 -19.34 5.91 17.25
N GLY A 50 -18.85 4.68 17.04
CA GLY A 50 -19.68 3.47 16.94
C GLY A 50 -20.39 3.25 15.59
N SER A 51 -20.17 4.11 14.58
CA SER A 51 -20.62 3.82 13.21
C SER A 51 -19.85 2.64 12.62
N VAL A 52 -20.43 1.96 11.63
CA VAL A 52 -19.72 0.93 10.87
C VAL A 52 -18.55 1.60 10.10
N GLN A 53 -17.34 1.24 10.49
CA GLN A 53 -16.09 1.72 9.90
C GLN A 53 -15.48 0.63 9.02
N HIS A 54 -14.74 1.04 7.98
CA HIS A 54 -14.10 0.09 7.07
C HIS A 54 -12.72 -0.34 7.57
N TYR A 55 -12.41 -1.63 7.40
CA TYR A 55 -11.09 -2.21 7.61
C TYR A 55 -10.48 -1.85 8.99
N ILE A 56 -9.31 -1.19 8.99
CA ILE A 56 -8.56 -0.81 10.19
C ILE A 56 -8.88 0.61 10.69
N TYR A 57 -9.90 1.25 10.11
CA TYR A 57 -10.39 2.53 10.60
C TYR A 57 -11.44 2.37 11.70
N SER A 58 -11.59 1.17 12.25
CA SER A 58 -12.53 0.98 13.35
C SER A 58 -11.98 1.50 14.69
N ASP A 59 -12.85 2.01 15.57
CA ASP A 59 -12.45 2.59 16.86
C ASP A 59 -11.65 1.59 17.73
N ASN A 60 -11.91 0.29 17.56
CA ASN A 60 -11.23 -0.80 18.24
C ASN A 60 -10.10 -1.44 17.42
N SER A 61 -9.72 -0.88 16.26
CA SER A 61 -8.62 -1.39 15.45
C SER A 61 -7.28 -1.27 16.18
N ARG A 62 -6.38 -2.21 15.91
CA ARG A 62 -5.01 -2.15 16.44
C ARG A 62 -4.06 -1.58 15.39
N GLY A 63 -3.07 -0.81 15.87
CA GLY A 63 -1.93 -0.44 15.05
C GLY A 63 -1.19 -1.67 14.54
N VAL A 64 -0.89 -1.69 13.25
CA VAL A 64 -0.21 -2.80 12.57
C VAL A 64 1.23 -2.40 12.32
N PHE A 65 2.17 -3.21 12.81
CA PHE A 65 3.60 -3.01 12.53
C PHE A 65 4.12 -3.95 11.45
N MET A 66 3.65 -5.20 11.45
CA MET A 66 4.05 -6.23 10.50
C MET A 66 2.96 -7.29 10.45
N THR A 67 2.78 -7.93 9.30
CA THR A 67 1.84 -9.05 9.13
C THR A 67 2.54 -10.30 8.63
N TYR A 68 1.92 -11.46 8.85
CA TYR A 68 2.41 -12.70 8.26
C TYR A 68 2.42 -12.66 6.73
N ALA A 69 1.45 -11.98 6.11
CA ALA A 69 1.39 -11.79 4.66
C ALA A 69 2.65 -11.06 4.15
N GLU A 70 3.02 -9.96 4.78
CA GLU A 70 4.23 -9.20 4.46
C GLU A 70 5.49 -10.06 4.57
N VAL A 71 5.63 -10.83 5.66
CA VAL A 71 6.78 -11.75 5.86
C VAL A 71 6.83 -12.82 4.78
N GLN A 72 5.69 -13.36 4.35
CA GLN A 72 5.65 -14.30 3.23
C GLN A 72 6.10 -13.66 1.92
N PHE A 73 5.78 -12.38 1.69
CA PHE A 73 6.26 -11.68 0.50
C PHE A 73 7.76 -11.34 0.57
N PHE A 74 8.32 -11.05 1.75
CA PHE A 74 9.78 -10.97 1.92
C PHE A 74 10.44 -12.30 1.54
N LYS A 75 9.89 -13.41 2.04
CA LYS A 75 10.37 -14.75 1.74
C LYS A 75 10.24 -15.06 0.24
N ALA A 76 9.11 -14.74 -0.37
CA ALA A 76 8.87 -14.97 -1.79
C ALA A 76 9.88 -14.19 -2.66
N GLU A 77 10.08 -12.91 -2.37
CA GLU A 77 11.06 -12.08 -3.08
C GLU A 77 12.49 -12.63 -2.91
N ALA A 78 12.89 -12.99 -1.70
CA ALA A 78 14.23 -13.52 -1.42
C ALA A 78 14.48 -14.84 -2.15
N LEU A 79 13.52 -15.76 -2.15
CA LEU A 79 13.62 -17.04 -2.87
C LEU A 79 13.63 -16.85 -4.38
N TYR A 80 12.82 -15.92 -4.90
CA TYR A 80 12.80 -15.58 -6.32
C TYR A 80 14.17 -15.09 -6.77
N LYS A 81 14.78 -14.16 -6.03
CA LYS A 81 16.13 -13.64 -6.30
C LYS A 81 17.22 -14.70 -6.16
N LYS A 82 17.04 -15.67 -5.26
CA LYS A 82 17.94 -16.81 -5.11
C LYS A 82 17.83 -17.81 -6.29
N GLY A 83 16.76 -17.76 -7.07
CA GLY A 83 16.47 -18.72 -8.15
C GLY A 83 15.66 -19.93 -7.70
N ASP A 84 15.19 -19.97 -6.45
CA ASP A 84 14.26 -21.00 -5.96
C ASP A 84 12.82 -20.57 -6.28
N ILE A 85 12.43 -20.77 -7.54
CA ILE A 85 11.13 -20.29 -8.06
C ILE A 85 9.95 -21.07 -7.45
N GLU A 86 10.11 -22.36 -7.15
CA GLU A 86 9.06 -23.16 -6.48
C GLU A 86 8.84 -22.72 -5.03
N GLY A 87 9.94 -22.47 -4.30
CA GLY A 87 9.87 -21.90 -2.96
C GLY A 87 9.25 -20.50 -2.95
N ALA A 88 9.62 -19.66 -3.92
CA ALA A 88 9.04 -18.34 -4.11
C ALA A 88 7.54 -18.39 -4.39
N PHE A 89 7.11 -19.29 -5.27
CA PHE A 89 5.71 -19.50 -5.62
C PHE A 89 4.88 -19.95 -4.42
N SER A 90 5.40 -20.90 -3.63
CA SER A 90 4.74 -21.36 -2.40
C SER A 90 4.58 -20.22 -1.38
N ALA A 91 5.64 -19.44 -1.15
CA ALA A 91 5.59 -18.28 -0.25
C ALA A 91 4.65 -17.19 -0.76
N TYR A 92 4.65 -16.92 -2.07
CA TYR A 92 3.72 -16.00 -2.72
C TYR A 92 2.25 -16.40 -2.48
N LYS A 93 1.87 -17.66 -2.73
CA LYS A 93 0.50 -18.14 -2.49
C LYS A 93 0.11 -18.03 -1.01
N ASN A 94 1.03 -18.32 -0.10
CA ASN A 94 0.82 -18.13 1.34
C ASN A 94 0.59 -16.65 1.69
N GLY A 95 1.38 -15.74 1.12
CA GLY A 95 1.23 -14.29 1.35
C GLY A 95 -0.12 -13.77 0.87
N VAL A 96 -0.57 -14.19 -0.33
CA VAL A 96 -1.89 -13.80 -0.85
C VAL A 96 -3.01 -14.34 0.05
N SER A 97 -2.94 -15.61 0.42
CA SER A 97 -3.92 -16.25 1.32
C SER A 97 -3.99 -15.54 2.67
N ALA A 98 -2.83 -15.23 3.26
CA ALA A 98 -2.72 -14.53 4.54
C ALA A 98 -3.23 -13.09 4.47
N SER A 99 -3.02 -12.39 3.34
CA SER A 99 -3.56 -11.04 3.15
C SER A 99 -5.09 -11.06 3.10
N LEU A 100 -5.69 -12.06 2.46
CA LEU A 100 -7.14 -12.25 2.47
C LEU A 100 -7.64 -12.50 3.90
N ASP A 101 -6.97 -13.35 4.66
CA ASP A 101 -7.34 -13.64 6.05
C ASP A 101 -7.24 -12.40 6.94
N PHE A 102 -6.17 -11.63 6.78
CA PHE A 102 -5.95 -10.39 7.54
C PHE A 102 -7.05 -9.36 7.28
N VAL A 103 -7.37 -9.09 6.01
CA VAL A 103 -8.43 -8.15 5.65
C VAL A 103 -9.81 -8.67 6.05
N SER A 104 -10.02 -9.99 5.97
CA SER A 104 -11.26 -10.64 6.35
C SER A 104 -11.52 -10.60 7.86
N ASN A 105 -10.49 -10.55 8.69
CA ASN A 105 -10.62 -10.64 10.14
C ASN A 105 -9.54 -9.84 10.89
N PRO A 106 -9.49 -8.50 10.71
CA PRO A 106 -8.39 -7.67 11.20
C PRO A 106 -8.33 -7.64 12.73
N PRO A 107 -7.16 -7.39 13.34
CA PRO A 107 -7.00 -7.36 14.79
C PRO A 107 -7.86 -6.27 15.47
N ILE A 108 -8.56 -6.63 16.56
CA ILE A 108 -9.39 -5.71 17.34
C ILE A 108 -9.10 -5.79 18.85
N GLY A 109 -9.14 -4.65 19.55
CA GLY A 109 -8.95 -4.57 20.99
C GLY A 109 -7.65 -5.22 21.45
N THR A 110 -7.73 -6.24 22.30
CA THR A 110 -6.57 -7.01 22.77
C THR A 110 -6.28 -8.26 21.94
N GLN A 111 -7.13 -8.60 20.97
CA GLN A 111 -7.02 -9.80 20.15
C GLN A 111 -6.13 -9.58 18.93
N LEU A 112 -5.48 -10.64 18.44
CA LEU A 112 -4.65 -10.60 17.23
C LEU A 112 -5.45 -10.82 15.94
N THR A 113 -6.73 -11.17 16.07
CA THR A 113 -7.69 -11.32 14.98
C THR A 113 -9.04 -10.76 15.45
N GLY A 114 -9.90 -10.42 14.50
CA GLY A 114 -11.27 -10.00 14.81
C GLY A 114 -12.17 -11.18 15.20
N THR A 115 -13.47 -10.88 15.31
CA THR A 115 -14.52 -11.84 15.68
C THR A 115 -15.35 -12.33 14.50
N GLN A 116 -15.17 -11.76 13.31
CA GLN A 116 -15.95 -12.07 12.13
C GLN A 116 -15.04 -12.27 10.92
N ASN A 117 -15.25 -13.37 10.18
CA ASN A 117 -14.64 -13.58 8.89
C ASN A 117 -15.56 -13.04 7.78
N TYR A 118 -15.22 -11.88 7.22
CA TYR A 118 -16.02 -11.23 6.18
C TYR A 118 -15.85 -11.86 4.79
N ILE A 119 -14.68 -12.44 4.48
CA ILE A 119 -14.44 -13.15 3.22
C ILE A 119 -14.77 -14.62 3.42
N SER A 120 -15.76 -15.13 2.66
CA SER A 120 -16.14 -16.54 2.72
C SER A 120 -15.05 -17.46 2.15
N ALA A 121 -15.03 -18.72 2.60
CA ALA A 121 -14.12 -19.72 2.06
C ALA A 121 -14.25 -19.88 0.53
N THR A 122 -15.47 -19.82 0.01
CA THR A 122 -15.75 -19.86 -1.44
C THR A 122 -15.16 -18.65 -2.17
N ALA A 123 -15.34 -17.43 -1.62
CA ALA A 123 -14.80 -16.22 -2.23
C ALA A 123 -13.27 -16.21 -2.20
N LYS A 124 -12.67 -16.67 -1.09
CA LYS A 124 -11.22 -16.85 -0.97
C LYS A 124 -10.70 -17.85 -2.01
N ALA A 125 -11.32 -19.02 -2.12
CA ALA A 125 -10.93 -20.05 -3.09
C ALA A 125 -11.05 -19.54 -4.54
N ALA A 126 -12.14 -18.85 -4.88
CA ALA A 126 -12.36 -18.27 -6.20
C ALA A 126 -11.29 -17.23 -6.56
N TYR A 127 -10.91 -16.36 -5.62
CA TYR A 127 -9.84 -15.39 -5.84
C TYR A 127 -8.47 -16.07 -5.99
N MET A 128 -8.17 -17.07 -5.15
CA MET A 128 -6.90 -17.81 -5.20
C MET A 128 -6.72 -18.59 -6.51
N ALA A 129 -7.82 -19.04 -7.14
CA ALA A 129 -7.85 -19.67 -8.46
C ALA A 129 -7.99 -18.68 -9.62
N GLY A 130 -8.23 -17.40 -9.33
CA GLY A 130 -8.50 -16.36 -10.32
C GLY A 130 -7.24 -15.81 -10.99
N PRO A 131 -7.41 -14.98 -12.03
CA PRO A 131 -6.31 -14.44 -12.84
C PRO A 131 -5.43 -13.44 -12.08
N CYS A 132 -5.92 -12.87 -10.97
CA CYS A 132 -5.17 -11.97 -10.10
C CYS A 132 -4.05 -12.67 -9.31
N VAL A 133 -4.06 -14.01 -9.28
CA VAL A 133 -3.09 -14.83 -8.59
C VAL A 133 -2.43 -15.76 -9.59
N ARG A 134 -1.11 -15.86 -9.59
CA ARG A 134 -0.43 -16.84 -10.46
C ARG A 134 -0.78 -18.26 -10.03
N GLN A 135 -1.01 -19.10 -11.03
CA GLN A 135 -1.44 -20.50 -10.84
C GLN A 135 -0.28 -21.49 -10.95
N THR A 136 0.86 -21.05 -11.51
CA THR A 136 2.06 -21.88 -11.64
C THR A 136 3.31 -21.07 -11.34
N SER A 137 4.34 -21.74 -10.81
CA SER A 137 5.68 -21.20 -10.59
C SER A 137 6.34 -20.71 -11.87
N ALA A 138 6.14 -21.43 -13.00
CA ALA A 138 6.70 -21.10 -14.31
C ALA A 138 6.29 -19.72 -14.85
N THR A 139 5.16 -19.20 -14.39
CA THR A 139 4.63 -17.89 -14.81
C THR A 139 4.82 -16.79 -13.77
N LEU A 140 5.40 -17.12 -12.61
CA LEU A 140 5.60 -16.17 -11.53
C LEU A 140 6.65 -15.13 -11.94
N GLN A 141 6.30 -13.86 -11.80
CA GLN A 141 7.22 -12.75 -11.95
C GLN A 141 7.38 -11.99 -10.64
N LEU A 142 8.49 -11.27 -10.50
CA LEU A 142 8.71 -10.40 -9.34
C LEU A 142 7.62 -9.32 -9.21
N SER A 143 7.10 -8.83 -10.34
CA SER A 143 5.97 -7.89 -10.38
C SER A 143 4.71 -8.48 -9.75
N ASP A 144 4.45 -9.79 -9.88
CA ASP A 144 3.29 -10.43 -9.25
C ASP A 144 3.44 -10.47 -7.72
N ILE A 145 4.65 -10.75 -7.22
CA ILE A 145 4.96 -10.78 -5.79
C ILE A 145 4.77 -9.38 -5.19
N LEU A 146 5.38 -8.37 -5.79
CA LEU A 146 5.35 -7.01 -5.26
C LEU A 146 3.99 -6.35 -5.44
N GLN A 147 3.22 -6.68 -6.49
CA GLN A 147 1.84 -6.22 -6.61
C GLN A 147 0.96 -6.74 -5.48
N GLN A 148 1.04 -8.04 -5.14
CA GLN A 148 0.25 -8.60 -4.04
C GLN A 148 0.74 -8.10 -2.67
N LYS A 149 2.04 -7.85 -2.51
CA LYS A 149 2.59 -7.19 -1.33
C LYS A 149 2.04 -5.77 -1.18
N PHE A 150 2.07 -4.96 -2.24
CA PHE A 150 1.54 -3.60 -2.24
C PHE A 150 0.06 -3.57 -1.79
N ILE A 151 -0.77 -4.46 -2.34
CA ILE A 151 -2.18 -4.58 -1.93
C ILE A 151 -2.31 -4.98 -0.46
N SER A 152 -1.46 -5.89 0.05
CA SER A 152 -1.49 -6.32 1.44
C SER A 152 -1.13 -5.22 2.44
N LEU A 153 -0.36 -4.22 2.01
CA LEU A 153 0.12 -3.09 2.79
C LEU A 153 -0.84 -1.88 2.75
N PHE A 154 -1.98 -2.00 2.05
CA PHE A 154 -2.92 -0.89 1.89
C PHE A 154 -3.31 -0.26 3.25
N VAL A 155 -3.23 1.07 3.32
CA VAL A 155 -3.41 1.94 4.51
C VAL A 155 -2.32 1.81 5.58
N TRP A 156 -2.09 0.63 6.15
CA TRP A 156 -1.23 0.50 7.33
C TRP A 156 0.27 0.43 7.03
N GLY A 157 0.63 -0.13 5.87
CA GLY A 157 2.01 -0.42 5.47
C GLY A 157 2.53 0.51 4.38
N ASN A 158 1.98 1.72 4.27
CA ASN A 158 2.30 2.65 3.18
C ASN A 158 3.80 3.03 3.14
N LEU A 159 4.47 3.10 4.29
CA LEU A 159 5.91 3.37 4.34
C LEU A 159 6.74 2.20 3.80
N GLU A 160 6.29 0.96 4.04
CA GLU A 160 6.92 -0.26 3.50
C GLU A 160 6.68 -0.38 1.99
N ALA A 161 5.46 -0.06 1.53
CA ALA A 161 5.15 0.00 0.10
C ALA A 161 6.04 1.03 -0.62
N TRP A 162 6.20 2.23 -0.03
CA TRP A 162 7.10 3.25 -0.57
C TRP A 162 8.58 2.87 -0.47
N ALA A 163 8.98 2.08 0.54
CA ALA A 163 10.31 1.49 0.58
C ALA A 163 10.53 0.53 -0.60
N ASP A 164 9.59 -0.36 -0.89
CA ASP A 164 9.65 -1.26 -2.05
C ASP A 164 9.76 -0.49 -3.37
N GLU A 165 8.92 0.53 -3.56
CA GLU A 165 8.95 1.37 -4.77
C GLU A 165 10.33 1.99 -4.99
N ARG A 166 10.95 2.51 -3.93
CA ARG A 166 12.30 3.07 -3.98
C ARG A 166 13.37 2.03 -4.29
N ARG A 167 13.27 0.79 -3.75
CA ARG A 167 14.25 -0.30 -4.02
C ARG A 167 14.31 -0.66 -5.51
N TYR A 168 13.20 -0.48 -6.22
CA TYR A 168 13.12 -0.76 -7.65
C TYR A 168 12.98 0.51 -8.50
N ASN A 169 13.38 1.66 -7.97
CA ASN A 169 13.38 2.95 -8.67
C ASN A 169 12.04 3.28 -9.37
N TYR A 170 10.91 2.93 -8.76
CA TYR A 170 9.57 3.15 -9.33
C TYR A 170 9.31 2.47 -10.68
N ALA A 171 10.03 1.38 -11.00
CA ALA A 171 9.95 0.72 -12.31
C ALA A 171 8.50 0.24 -12.62
N PRO A 172 7.87 0.73 -13.71
CA PRO A 172 6.51 0.31 -14.09
C PRO A 172 6.40 -1.17 -14.45
N SER A 173 7.52 -1.80 -14.82
CA SER A 173 7.60 -3.25 -15.05
C SER A 173 7.47 -4.08 -13.77
N ILE A 174 7.65 -3.46 -12.60
CA ILE A 174 7.52 -4.07 -11.27
C ILE A 174 6.21 -3.63 -10.61
N PHE A 175 5.95 -2.33 -10.56
CA PHE A 175 4.73 -1.76 -9.99
C PHE A 175 3.74 -1.43 -11.11
N GLN A 176 2.90 -2.40 -11.42
CA GLN A 176 1.96 -2.31 -12.52
C GLN A 176 0.93 -1.21 -12.26
N GLY A 177 0.78 -0.29 -13.21
CA GLY A 177 -0.14 0.84 -13.09
C GLY A 177 0.38 2.00 -12.24
N PHE A 178 1.62 1.94 -11.71
CA PHE A 178 2.25 3.11 -11.11
C PHE A 178 2.39 4.22 -12.17
N GLN A 179 1.98 5.42 -11.81
CA GLN A 179 2.10 6.62 -12.63
C GLN A 179 2.76 7.70 -11.78
N THR A 180 3.76 8.37 -12.35
CA THR A 180 4.36 9.55 -11.72
C THR A 180 3.39 10.73 -11.82
N PRO A 181 3.38 11.67 -10.86
CA PRO A 181 2.60 12.90 -10.98
C PRO A 181 2.93 13.65 -12.28
N ASP A 182 1.91 14.23 -12.92
CA ASP A 182 2.07 14.99 -14.18
C ASP A 182 3.01 16.19 -14.01
N ALA A 183 2.96 16.83 -12.84
CA ALA A 183 3.85 17.92 -12.46
C ALA A 183 4.63 17.56 -11.19
N LEU A 184 5.95 17.63 -11.28
CA LEU A 184 6.84 17.63 -10.13
C LEU A 184 7.20 19.08 -9.77
N TYR A 185 7.52 19.32 -8.50
CA TYR A 185 8.01 20.63 -8.09
C TYR A 185 9.32 20.96 -8.83
N PRO A 186 9.62 22.23 -9.19
CA PRO A 186 10.80 22.56 -9.99
C PRO A 186 12.11 22.02 -9.41
N ASP A 187 12.25 22.02 -8.08
CA ASP A 187 13.43 21.50 -7.39
C ASP A 187 13.66 19.99 -7.57
N ASN A 188 12.65 19.23 -7.98
CA ASN A 188 12.83 17.82 -8.33
C ASN A 188 13.71 17.65 -9.57
N ALA A 189 13.77 18.65 -10.47
CA ALA A 189 14.46 18.56 -11.76
C ALA A 189 14.12 17.28 -12.55
N GLY A 190 12.84 16.87 -12.53
CA GLY A 190 12.34 15.65 -13.18
C GLY A 190 12.64 14.34 -12.42
N LYS A 191 13.33 14.37 -11.28
CA LYS A 191 13.66 13.19 -10.47
C LYS A 191 12.53 12.86 -9.48
N GLN A 192 12.32 11.56 -9.26
CA GLN A 192 11.37 11.08 -8.26
C GLN A 192 11.86 11.35 -6.84
N VAL A 193 10.92 11.42 -5.89
CA VAL A 193 11.20 11.61 -4.47
C VAL A 193 11.67 10.30 -3.86
N TYR A 194 12.78 10.32 -3.10
CA TYR A 194 13.33 9.14 -2.42
C TYR A 194 13.45 9.30 -0.91
N VAL A 195 13.53 10.54 -0.41
CA VAL A 195 13.65 10.85 1.02
C VAL A 195 12.75 12.01 1.42
N LEU A 196 12.21 11.97 2.64
CA LEU A 196 11.54 13.13 3.22
C LEU A 196 12.58 14.14 3.67
N ARG A 197 12.29 15.42 3.44
CA ARG A 197 13.09 16.51 3.99
C ARG A 197 12.94 16.54 5.51
N PRO A 198 14.02 16.83 6.25
CA PRO A 198 13.91 17.14 7.66
C PRO A 198 13.01 18.36 7.89
N ARG A 199 12.38 18.46 9.07
CA ARG A 199 11.39 19.49 9.33
C ARG A 199 12.01 20.89 9.31
N TYR A 200 11.47 21.78 8.48
CA TYR A 200 11.97 23.15 8.31
C TYR A 200 12.03 23.95 9.61
N ASN A 201 10.93 23.98 10.38
CA ASN A 201 10.81 24.78 11.61
C ASN A 201 11.65 24.27 12.79
N SER A 202 12.47 23.23 12.59
CA SER A 202 13.43 22.76 13.60
C SER A 202 14.83 22.64 13.03
N GLU A 203 15.03 21.74 12.08
CA GLU A 203 16.37 21.32 11.66
C GLU A 203 17.13 22.43 10.92
N TYR A 204 16.40 23.23 10.12
CA TYR A 204 17.01 24.30 9.33
C TYR A 204 17.29 25.57 10.15
N ILE A 205 16.84 25.61 11.40
CA ILE A 205 17.12 26.70 12.34
C ILE A 205 18.21 26.27 13.32
N TRP A 206 18.06 25.07 13.89
CA TRP A 206 18.84 24.64 15.05
C TRP A 206 19.95 23.63 14.72
N ASN A 207 19.93 22.99 13.55
CA ASN A 207 20.82 21.86 13.24
C ASN A 207 21.46 21.93 11.84
N VAL A 208 21.70 23.15 11.35
CA VAL A 208 22.27 23.42 10.02
C VAL A 208 23.58 22.67 9.75
N PRO A 209 24.55 22.55 10.69
CA PRO A 209 25.77 21.78 10.45
C PRO A 209 25.52 20.31 10.11
N ALA A 210 24.56 19.65 10.78
CA ALA A 210 24.21 18.26 10.48
C ALA A 210 23.50 18.15 9.12
N LEU A 211 22.61 19.09 8.79
CA LEU A 211 21.97 19.13 7.48
C LEU A 211 22.99 19.30 6.35
N LYS A 212 24.01 20.14 6.55
CA LYS A 212 25.11 20.31 5.60
C LYS A 212 25.87 19.00 5.39
N ALA A 213 26.12 18.24 6.46
CA ALA A 213 26.84 16.97 6.39
C ALA A 213 26.12 15.90 5.54
N ILE A 214 24.78 15.89 5.54
CA ILE A 214 23.97 14.95 4.74
C ILE A 214 23.50 15.55 3.40
N GLY A 215 23.90 16.78 3.06
CA GLY A 215 23.49 17.45 1.83
C GLY A 215 22.04 17.97 1.83
N ALA A 216 21.36 17.98 2.98
CA ALA A 216 19.96 18.39 3.11
C ALA A 216 19.69 19.88 2.84
N LEU A 217 20.75 20.69 2.73
CA LEU A 217 20.63 22.10 2.33
C LEU A 217 20.38 22.28 0.82
N GLN A 218 20.59 21.24 0.00
CA GLN A 218 20.31 21.32 -1.45
C GLN A 218 18.80 21.35 -1.73
N SER A 219 18.40 22.11 -2.74
CA SER A 219 16.98 22.22 -3.15
C SER A 219 16.43 20.89 -3.68
N ASP A 220 17.26 20.00 -4.22
CA ASP A 220 16.85 18.69 -4.72
C ASP A 220 17.08 17.53 -3.73
N TYR A 221 17.43 17.79 -2.46
CA TYR A 221 17.77 16.76 -1.46
C TYR A 221 16.76 15.60 -1.38
N HIS A 222 15.46 15.90 -1.47
CA HIS A 222 14.38 14.93 -1.44
C HIS A 222 14.42 13.88 -2.58
N THR A 223 15.21 14.11 -3.62
CA THR A 223 15.45 13.19 -4.74
C THR A 223 16.66 12.28 -4.52
N THR A 224 17.40 12.48 -3.43
CA THR A 224 18.62 11.71 -3.12
C THR A 224 18.26 10.27 -2.78
N LYS A 225 18.95 9.32 -3.40
CA LYS A 225 18.76 7.90 -3.15
C LYS A 225 19.28 7.52 -1.75
N PRO A 226 18.45 6.93 -0.87
CA PRO A 226 18.90 6.51 0.46
C PRO A 226 19.85 5.32 0.37
N TRP A 227 20.67 5.15 1.40
CA TRP A 227 21.71 4.11 1.46
C TRP A 227 21.21 2.70 1.10
N PHE A 228 20.01 2.31 1.57
CA PHE A 228 19.49 0.95 1.38
C PHE A 228 19.11 0.59 -0.07
N ILE A 229 19.16 1.54 -1.01
CA ILE A 229 18.90 1.30 -2.43
C ILE A 229 20.13 1.55 -3.32
N LEU A 230 21.28 1.86 -2.71
CA LEU A 230 22.53 1.98 -3.43
C LEU A 230 23.09 0.58 -3.75
N PRO A 231 23.91 0.44 -4.81
CA PRO A 231 24.56 -0.82 -5.17
C PRO A 231 25.40 -1.44 -4.06
#